data_AF-A0A5E7DS56-F1
#
_entry.id   AF-A0A5E7DS56-F1
#
_cell.length_a   1.000
_cell.length_b   1.000
_cell.length_c   1.000
_cell.angle_alpha   90.00
_cell.angle_beta   90.00
_cell.angle_gamma   90.00
#
_symmetry.space_group_name_H-M   'P 1'
#
loop_
_entity.id
_entity.type
_entity.pdbx_description
1 polymer ?
#
loop_
_entity_poly.entity_id
_entity_poly.type
_entity_poly.pdbx_seq_one_letter_code
_entity_poly.pdbx_strand_id
1 'polypeptide(L)' 'MSEPKIIYLGPACEAETGDGWTWAEDNPWPDCDCGHRPVQYVLGETFDRVVAERDVLHLRLNEADQRIDELLTSHTKNV' A
#
# COMPACT_ATOMS: atom_id res chain seq x y z
N MET A 1 -5.27 -9.56 11.08
CA MET A 1 -4.38 -8.78 10.20
C MET A 1 -4.03 -7.52 10.96
N SER A 2 -2.75 -7.22 11.16
CA SER A 2 -2.33 -6.01 11.87
C SER A 2 -2.39 -4.80 10.94
N GLU A 3 -2.91 -3.67 11.42
CA GLU A 3 -3.00 -2.43 10.65
C GLU A 3 -1.60 -1.96 10.19
N PRO A 4 -1.48 -1.40 8.98
CA PRO A 4 -0.21 -0.87 8.49
C PRO A 4 0.20 0.33 9.34
N LYS A 5 1.44 0.33 9.84
CA LYS A 5 2.00 1.50 10.51
C LYS A 5 2.24 2.61 9.49
N ILE A 6 1.42 3.65 9.54
CA ILE A 6 1.57 4.87 8.75
C ILE A 6 2.37 5.85 9.59
N ILE A 7 3.36 6.50 8.98
CA ILE A 7 4.10 7.60 9.59
C ILE A 7 3.79 8.85 8.78
N TYR A 8 3.40 9.91 9.47
CA TYR A 8 3.12 11.19 8.85
C TYR A 8 4.39 12.05 8.87
N LEU A 9 4.64 12.72 7.76
CA LEU A 9 5.65 13.75 7.62
C LEU A 9 4.95 15.11 7.61
N GLY A 10 5.43 16.03 8.46
CA GLY A 10 4.89 17.37 8.57
C GLY A 10 4.83 18.11 7.22
N PRO A 11 3.82 18.98 7.00
CA PRO A 11 3.68 19.73 5.77
C PRO A 11 4.86 20.68 5.56
N ALA A 12 5.22 20.94 4.30
CA ALA A 12 6.35 21.82 3.95
C ALA A 12 6.23 23.24 4.55
N CYS A 13 5.01 23.69 4.88
CA CYS A 13 4.75 24.95 5.59
C CYS A 13 5.41 25.04 6.98
N GLU A 14 5.68 23.90 7.63
CA GLU A 14 6.32 23.82 8.96
C GLU A 14 7.83 23.54 8.90
N ALA A 15 8.43 23.46 7.70
CA ALA A 15 9.85 23.18 7.54
C ALA A 15 10.76 24.23 8.20
N GLU A 16 10.26 25.44 8.47
CA GLU A 16 11.00 26.54 9.10
C GLU A 16 10.76 26.68 10.62
N THR A 17 9.81 25.93 11.19
CA THR A 17 9.37 26.09 12.60
C THR A 17 9.97 25.08 13.59
N GLY A 18 10.86 24.19 13.14
CA GLY A 18 11.53 23.19 14.00
C GLY A 18 12.81 22.63 13.39
N ASP A 19 13.60 21.91 14.19
CA ASP A 19 14.94 21.36 13.89
C ASP A 19 14.98 20.28 12.76
N GLY A 20 13.94 20.18 11.95
CA GLY A 20 13.79 19.23 10.86
C GLY A 20 12.45 18.50 10.88
N TRP A 21 12.19 17.82 9.76
CA TRP A 21 11.07 16.94 9.47
C TRP A 21 10.68 16.08 10.69
N THR A 22 9.64 16.50 11.41
CA THR A 22 9.12 15.75 12.55
C THR A 22 8.30 14.57 12.01
N TRP A 23 8.52 13.37 12.55
CA TRP A 23 7.82 12.13 12.18
C TRP A 23 6.85 11.75 13.29
N ALA A 24 5.65 11.30 12.96
CA ALA A 24 4.65 10.88 13.94
C ALA A 24 3.84 9.66 13.48
N GLU A 25 3.61 8.69 14.36
CA GLU A 25 2.79 7.49 14.10
C GLU A 25 1.29 7.84 13.98
N ASP A 26 0.80 8.82 14.73
CA ASP A 26 -0.54 9.39 14.60
C ASP A 26 -0.42 10.78 14.00
N ASN A 27 -1.24 11.14 12.98
CA ASN A 27 -1.17 12.47 12.36
C ASN A 27 -1.42 13.58 13.40
N PRO A 28 -0.39 14.29 13.87
CA PRO A 28 -0.54 15.33 14.87
C PRO A 28 -0.86 16.68 14.22
N TRP A 29 -0.76 16.78 12.89
CA TRP A 29 -0.89 18.03 12.17
C TRP A 29 -2.35 18.28 11.80
N PRO A 30 -2.91 19.44 12.20
CA PRO A 30 -4.17 19.90 11.64
C PRO A 30 -4.01 20.20 10.14
N ASP A 31 -5.13 20.34 9.43
CA ASP A 31 -5.10 20.82 8.04
C ASP A 31 -4.43 22.21 8.01
N CYS A 32 -3.26 22.33 7.38
CA CYS A 32 -2.52 23.59 7.28
C CYS A 32 -3.33 24.57 6.41
N ASP A 33 -3.53 25.82 6.86
CA ASP A 33 -4.26 26.87 6.11
C ASP A 33 -3.65 27.17 4.73
N CYS A 34 -2.41 26.72 4.48
CA CYS A 34 -1.76 26.80 3.18
C CYS A 34 -2.25 25.74 2.16
N GLY A 35 -3.16 24.84 2.54
CA GLY A 35 -3.72 23.80 1.68
C GLY A 35 -2.82 22.57 1.48
N HIS A 36 -1.63 22.55 2.08
CA HIS A 36 -0.73 21.40 2.05
C HIS A 36 -1.09 20.40 3.14
N ARG A 37 -1.29 19.13 2.76
CA ARG A 37 -1.56 18.02 3.68
C ARG A 37 -0.26 17.30 4.07
N PRO A 38 -0.21 16.71 5.28
CA PRO A 38 0.90 15.84 5.69
C PRO A 38 1.12 14.69 4.70
N VAL A 39 2.38 14.36 4.42
CA VAL A 39 2.72 13.25 3.53
C VAL A 39 2.68 11.96 4.33
N GLN A 40 1.95 10.95 3.83
CA GLN A 40 1.86 9.65 4.46
C GLN A 40 2.97 8.74 3.95
N TYR A 41 3.74 8.17 4.87
CA TYR A 41 4.74 7.15 4.60
C TYR A 41 4.29 5.83 5.19
N VAL A 42 4.52 4.74 4.47
CA VAL A 42 4.38 3.40 4.98
C VAL A 42 5.78 2.90 5.31
N LEU A 43 5.98 2.31 6.49
CA LEU A 43 7.26 1.71 6.85
C LEU A 43 7.69 0.68 5.78
N GLY A 44 8.99 0.68 5.43
CA GLY A 44 9.53 -0.22 4.40
C GLY A 44 9.16 -1.69 4.64
N GLU A 45 9.25 -2.17 5.87
CA GLU A 45 8.83 -3.54 6.25
C GLU A 45 7.34 -3.82 5.97
N THR A 46 6.48 -2.82 6.14
CA THR A 46 5.04 -2.95 5.88
C THR A 46 4.78 -2.95 4.39
N PHE A 47 5.50 -2.10 3.64
CA PHE A 47 5.45 -2.09 2.18
C PHE A 47 5.92 -3.44 1.60
N ASP A 48 7.08 -3.94 2.04
CA ASP A 48 7.63 -5.23 1.60
C ASP A 48 6.68 -6.39 1.87
N ARG A 49 6.04 -6.40 3.05
CA ARG A 49 5.01 -7.38 3.39
C ARG A 49 3.80 -7.30 2.45
N VAL A 50 3.24 -6.10 2.23
CA VAL A 50 2.09 -5.91 1.34
C VAL A 50 2.44 -6.29 -0.10
N VAL A 51 3.66 -6.00 -0.54
CA VAL A 51 4.18 -6.42 -1.84
C VAL A 51 4.25 -7.95 -1.94
N ALA A 52 4.81 -8.63 -0.93
CA ALA A 52 4.88 -10.09 -0.90
C ALA A 52 3.48 -10.74 -0.90
N GLU A 53 2.54 -10.20 -0.12
CA GLU A 53 1.14 -10.68 -0.10
C GLU A 53 0.46 -10.50 -1.47
N ARG A 54 0.64 -9.33 -2.10
CA ARG A 54 0.16 -9.07 -3.46
C ARG A 54 0.74 -10.08 -4.45
N ASP A 55 2.03 -10.35 -4.38
CA ASP A 55 2.70 -11.24 -5.34
C ASP A 55 2.22 -12.69 -5.19
N VAL A 56 1.98 -13.15 -3.97
CA VAL A 56 1.33 -14.45 -3.70
C VAL A 56 -0.08 -14.50 -4.28
N LEU A 57 -0.88 -13.44 -4.11
CA LEU A 57 -2.23 -13.39 -4.66
C LEU A 57 -2.23 -13.39 -6.19
N HIS A 58 -1.31 -12.66 -6.83
CA HIS A 58 -1.15 -12.69 -8.29
C HIS A 58 -0.78 -14.09 -8.80
N LEU A 59 0.13 -14.78 -8.12
CA LEU A 59 0.48 -16.15 -8.50
C LEU A 59 -0.75 -17.07 -8.46
N ARG A 60 -1.53 -17.00 -7.38
CA ARG A 60 -2.75 -17.81 -7.21
C ARG A 60 -3.82 -17.47 -8.25
N LEU A 61 -3.93 -16.20 -8.64
CA LEU A 61 -4.86 -15.77 -9.69
C LEU A 61 -4.45 -16.37 -11.04
N ASN A 62 -3.16 -16.30 -11.39
CA ASN A 62 -2.65 -16.88 -12.64
C ASN A 62 -2.87 -18.40 -12.69
N GLU A 63 -2.66 -19.12 -11.58
CA GLU A 63 -2.95 -20.55 -11.50
C GLU A 63 -4.45 -20.85 -11.67
N ALA A 64 -5.32 -20.01 -11.11
CA ALA A 64 -6.76 -20.16 -11.25
C ALA A 64 -7.20 -19.93 -12.70
N ASP A 65 -6.67 -18.90 -13.36
CA ASP A 65 -6.94 -18.61 -14.78
C ASP A 65 -6.49 -19.77 -15.66
N GLN A 66 -5.28 -20.31 -15.44
CA GLN A 66 -4.80 -21.47 -16.19
C GLN A 66 -5.73 -22.69 -16.04
N ARG A 67 -6.20 -22.98 -14.82
CA ARG A 67 -7.13 -24.10 -14.60
C ARG A 67 -8.46 -23.89 -15.30
N ILE A 68 -8.95 -22.65 -15.36
CA ILE A 68 -10.18 -22.31 -16.09
C ILE A 68 -9.97 -22.56 -17.59
N ASP A 69 -8.86 -22.11 -18.15
CA ASP A 69 -8.54 -22.32 -19.58
C ASP A 69 -8.42 -23.81 -19.93
N GLU A 70 -7.79 -24.61 -19.07
CA GLU A 70 -7.69 -26.06 -19.23
C GLU A 70 -9.08 -26.73 -19.21
N LEU A 71 -9.95 -26.32 -18.27
CA LEU A 71 -11.30 -26.83 -18.17
C LEU A 71 -12.14 -26.46 -19.40
N LEU A 72 -12.11 -25.21 -19.85
CA LEU A 72 -12.84 -24.75 -21.03
C LEU A 72 -12.36 -25.45 -22.31
N THR A 73 -11.05 -25.63 -22.44
CA THR A 73 -10.46 -26.37 -23.57
C THR A 73 -10.88 -27.84 -23.54
N SER A 74 -10.88 -28.47 -22.35
CA SER A 74 -11.31 -29.87 -22.21
C SER A 74 -12.80 -30.05 -22.50
N HIS A 75 -13.64 -29.10 -22.09
CA HIS A 75 -15.08 -29.12 -22.35
C HIS A 75 -15.37 -29.01 -23.84
N THR A 76 -14.68 -28.10 -24.54
CA THR A 76 -14.83 -27.90 -25.99
C THR A 76 -14.41 -29.12 -26.80
N LYS A 77 -13.45 -29.93 -26.31
CA LYS A 77 -13.00 -31.17 -26.99
C LYS A 77 -13.94 -32.37 -26.78
N ASN A 78 -14.79 -32.32 -25.75
CA ASN A 78 -15.69 -33.42 -25.37
C ASN A 78 -17.15 -33.19 -25.83
N VAL A 79 -17.41 -32.11 -26.56
CA VAL A 79 -18.67 -31.79 -27.25
C VAL A 79 -18.46 -31.99 -28.75
#